data_AF-I3KYR4-F1
#
_entry.id   AF-I3KYR4-F1
#
_cell.length_a   1.000
_cell.length_b   1.000
_cell.length_c   1.000
_cell.angle_alpha   90.00
_cell.angle_beta   90.00
_cell.angle_gamma   90.00
#
_symmetry.space_group_name_H-M   'P 1'
#
loop_
_entity.id
_entity.type
_entity.pdbx_description
1 polymer ?
#
loop_
_entity_poly.entity_id
_entity_poly.type
_entity_poly.pdbx_seq_one_letter_code
_entity_poly.pdbx_strand_id
1 'polypeptide(L)'
;LNCQPPEWTLALRYGGAAASELVYSCNCYTIMEEEEGPVDGEMRTPFAAETYAAEAMAADMDPWIVFDSRRTPRSEFDGWLESNRPSQVSRFGDEEGGVSPVGWIAVVGPNHCPSGADVTGLQESWEKLLASSRPVTFQTVRELALNHRVLSGKWLMHLDTGFKLDHAWECVARAALDGKISLVKVTPFDRKAEGKQVICAYNQNFTDENEVIRLDSVIRATGVKCPLSYKPDVYTYLGIYRNNRWNVCPTIYESKFDLECVPRRSHIINKVTNLEVT
;
A
#
# COMPACT_ATOMS: atom_id res chain seq x y z
N LEU A 1 7.06 0.21 26.77
CA LEU A 1 6.47 1.52 26.39
C LEU A 1 5.96 1.39 24.97
N ASN A 2 4.63 1.30 24.85
CA ASN A 2 3.90 1.07 23.61
C ASN A 2 4.21 2.17 22.60
N CYS A 3 4.81 1.81 21.47
CA CYS A 3 4.79 2.66 20.29
C CYS A 3 3.41 2.54 19.67
N GLN A 4 2.46 3.31 20.18
CA GLN A 4 1.24 3.60 19.44
C GLN A 4 1.63 4.41 18.19
N PRO A 5 1.12 4.07 16.99
CA PRO A 5 1.30 4.94 15.83
C PRO A 5 0.51 6.24 16.07
N PRO A 6 1.14 7.42 15.96
CA PRO A 6 0.45 8.68 16.16
C PRO A 6 -0.53 8.96 15.01
N GLU A 7 -1.72 9.47 15.38
CA GLU A 7 -2.61 10.29 14.55
C GLU A 7 -3.40 9.67 13.36
N TRP A 8 -4.03 8.50 13.54
CA TRP A 8 -4.98 7.95 12.53
C TRP A 8 -6.47 8.05 12.92
N THR A 9 -6.77 8.47 14.15
CA THR A 9 -8.14 8.53 14.69
C THR A 9 -9.06 9.53 13.96
N LEU A 10 -8.52 10.37 13.06
CA LEU A 10 -9.27 11.37 12.31
C LEU A 10 -9.73 10.92 10.91
N ALA A 11 -9.17 9.84 10.34
CA ALA A 11 -9.69 9.26 9.09
C ALA A 11 -11.15 8.76 9.26
N LEU A 12 -11.53 8.42 10.50
CA LEU A 12 -12.89 8.05 10.88
C LEU A 12 -13.90 9.21 10.86
N ARG A 13 -13.45 10.47 10.83
CA ARG A 13 -14.38 11.60 10.98
C ARG A 13 -15.04 12.05 9.67
N TYR A 14 -14.44 11.76 8.51
CA TYR A 14 -14.91 12.29 7.21
C TYR A 14 -14.76 11.34 6.02
N GLY A 15 -14.51 10.04 6.25
CA GLY A 15 -14.97 9.02 5.31
C GLY A 15 -16.50 9.05 5.35
N GLY A 16 -17.12 9.90 4.52
CA GLY A 16 -18.55 10.24 4.58
C GLY A 16 -19.41 9.01 4.81
N ALA A 17 -20.52 9.17 5.54
CA ALA A 17 -21.41 8.13 6.11
C ALA A 17 -21.49 6.77 5.37
N ALA A 18 -21.37 6.75 4.04
CA ALA A 18 -21.19 5.56 3.21
C ALA A 18 -19.98 4.66 3.57
N ALA A 19 -18.83 5.19 4.01
CA ALA A 19 -17.66 4.37 4.35
C ALA A 19 -17.83 3.65 5.69
N SER A 20 -18.45 4.30 6.68
CA SER A 20 -18.85 3.64 7.93
C SER A 20 -19.96 2.60 7.69
N GLU A 21 -20.92 2.88 6.80
CA GLU A 21 -21.94 1.91 6.41
C GLU A 21 -21.34 0.72 5.65
N LEU A 22 -20.33 0.91 4.81
CA LEU A 22 -19.65 -0.19 4.09
C LEU A 22 -18.76 -1.05 5.01
N VAL A 23 -18.06 -0.45 5.98
CA VAL A 23 -17.29 -1.20 6.99
C VAL A 23 -18.23 -1.99 7.91
N TYR A 24 -19.37 -1.41 8.33
CA TYR A 24 -20.40 -2.14 9.07
C TYR A 24 -21.11 -3.19 8.22
N SER A 25 -21.40 -2.91 6.95
CA SER A 25 -22.05 -3.84 6.03
C SER A 25 -21.15 -5.05 5.74
N CYS A 26 -19.83 -4.87 5.56
CA CYS A 26 -18.89 -5.97 5.43
C CYS A 26 -18.83 -6.88 6.67
N ASN A 27 -18.99 -6.34 7.88
CA ASN A 27 -19.04 -7.12 9.11
C ASN A 27 -20.40 -7.81 9.36
N CYS A 28 -21.47 -7.38 8.69
CA CYS A 28 -22.83 -7.91 8.88
C CYS A 28 -23.25 -9.00 7.88
N TYR A 29 -22.41 -9.44 6.95
CA TYR A 29 -22.70 -10.61 6.12
C TYR A 29 -22.51 -11.92 6.91
N THR A 30 -23.33 -12.10 7.95
CA THR A 30 -23.59 -13.38 8.60
C THR A 30 -25.11 -13.54 8.68
N ILE A 31 -25.60 -14.52 7.92
CA ILE A 31 -26.96 -15.10 7.94
C ILE A 31 -28.09 -14.14 7.53
N MET A 32 -28.47 -14.18 6.24
CA MET A 32 -29.88 -14.12 5.85
C MET A 32 -30.11 -15.01 4.62
N GLU A 33 -31.00 -15.97 4.78
CA GLU A 33 -31.47 -16.93 3.77
C GLU A 33 -32.18 -16.24 2.60
N GLU A 34 -32.16 -16.91 1.46
CA GLU A 34 -32.78 -16.52 0.19
C GLU A 34 -34.29 -16.24 0.32
N GLU A 35 -34.77 -15.12 -0.25
CA GLU A 35 -36.05 -15.08 -0.96
C GLU A 35 -35.96 -14.11 -2.15
N GLU A 36 -36.35 -14.59 -3.32
CA GLU A 36 -36.34 -13.85 -4.59
C GLU A 36 -37.51 -12.87 -4.73
N GLY A 37 -37.23 -11.71 -5.32
CA GLY A 37 -38.23 -10.80 -5.89
C GLY A 37 -37.57 -9.83 -6.87
N PRO A 38 -38.17 -9.53 -8.04
CA PRO A 38 -37.50 -8.76 -9.08
C PRO A 38 -37.68 -7.26 -8.82
N VAL A 39 -36.59 -6.54 -8.58
CA VAL A 39 -36.60 -5.07 -8.59
C VAL A 39 -35.53 -4.57 -9.52
N ASP A 40 -36.01 -4.10 -10.67
CA ASP A 40 -35.30 -3.31 -11.66
C ASP A 40 -34.80 -2.02 -10.99
N GLY A 41 -33.50 -1.93 -10.81
CA GLY A 41 -32.80 -0.78 -10.28
C GLY A 41 -31.32 -0.97 -10.58
N GLU A 42 -30.76 -0.10 -11.42
CA GLU A 42 -29.32 -0.09 -11.71
C GLU A 42 -28.54 -0.07 -10.40
N MET A 43 -28.06 -1.25 -9.98
CA MET A 43 -27.15 -1.40 -8.88
C MET A 43 -25.85 -0.74 -9.33
N ARG A 44 -25.68 0.55 -8.98
CA ARG A 44 -24.40 1.23 -9.08
C ARG A 44 -23.43 0.41 -8.24
N THR A 45 -22.67 -0.44 -8.92
CA THR A 45 -21.58 -1.18 -8.31
C THR A 45 -20.70 -0.14 -7.61
N PRO A 46 -20.41 -0.31 -6.30
CA PRO A 46 -19.51 0.58 -5.60
C PRO A 46 -18.26 0.74 -6.46
N PHE A 47 -17.92 1.98 -6.81
CA PHE A 47 -16.72 2.28 -7.57
C PHE A 47 -15.55 1.53 -6.90
N ALA A 48 -14.83 0.72 -7.68
CA ALA A 48 -13.79 -0.15 -7.13
C ALA A 48 -12.75 0.62 -6.29
N ALA A 49 -12.56 1.91 -6.56
CA ALA A 49 -11.63 2.76 -5.83
C ALA A 49 -11.99 2.93 -4.34
N GLU A 50 -13.26 3.14 -4.03
CA GLU A 50 -13.79 3.32 -2.68
C GLU A 50 -13.65 2.04 -1.86
N THR A 51 -13.92 0.87 -2.48
CA THR A 51 -13.68 -0.43 -1.85
C THR A 51 -12.20 -0.62 -1.52
N TYR A 52 -11.30 -0.37 -2.47
CA TYR A 52 -9.85 -0.46 -2.21
C TYR A 52 -9.37 0.53 -1.14
N ALA A 53 -9.97 1.72 -1.07
CA ALA A 53 -9.66 2.69 -0.03
C ALA A 53 -10.12 2.19 1.34
N ALA A 54 -11.33 1.64 1.44
CA ALA A 54 -11.87 1.06 2.67
C ALA A 54 -11.03 -0.13 3.16
N GLU A 55 -10.64 -1.05 2.27
CA GLU A 55 -9.78 -2.18 2.59
C GLU A 55 -8.40 -1.74 3.10
N ALA A 56 -7.79 -0.74 2.45
CA ALA A 56 -6.52 -0.19 2.87
C ALA A 56 -6.61 0.44 4.26
N MET A 57 -7.68 1.19 4.54
CA MET A 57 -7.93 1.76 5.87
C MET A 57 -8.15 0.69 6.93
N ALA A 58 -8.92 -0.35 6.63
CA ALA A 58 -9.16 -1.46 7.56
C ALA A 58 -7.84 -2.19 7.90
N ALA A 59 -6.99 -2.46 6.91
CA ALA A 59 -5.68 -3.06 7.14
C ALA A 59 -4.75 -2.16 7.98
N ASP A 60 -4.85 -0.84 7.87
CA ASP A 60 -4.04 0.07 8.68
C ASP A 60 -4.58 0.22 10.12
N MET A 61 -5.85 -0.14 10.39
CA MET A 61 -6.44 -0.15 11.74
C MET A 61 -6.15 -1.43 12.54
N ASP A 62 -5.89 -2.54 11.87
CA ASP A 62 -5.55 -3.81 12.51
C ASP A 62 -4.09 -3.86 13.00
N PRO A 63 -3.74 -4.72 13.98
CA PRO A 63 -2.37 -4.89 14.43
C PRO A 63 -1.42 -5.31 13.31
N TRP A 64 -0.18 -4.82 13.38
CA TRP A 64 0.88 -5.19 12.43
C TRP A 64 1.89 -6.12 13.10
N ILE A 65 2.41 -7.08 12.34
CA ILE A 65 3.60 -7.85 12.73
C ILE A 65 4.82 -7.07 12.23
N VAL A 66 5.61 -6.52 13.15
CA VAL A 66 6.70 -5.61 12.81
C VAL A 66 8.04 -6.13 13.32
N PHE A 67 9.04 -6.21 12.44
CA PHE A 67 10.44 -6.27 12.81
C PHE A 67 11.05 -4.86 12.73
N ASP A 68 11.32 -4.25 13.88
CA ASP A 68 11.97 -2.94 13.93
C ASP A 68 13.47 -3.11 14.15
N SER A 69 14.27 -2.97 13.08
CA SER A 69 15.73 -3.15 13.14
C SER A 69 16.46 -2.15 14.05
N ARG A 70 15.77 -1.08 14.48
CA ARG A 70 16.30 -0.10 15.44
C ARG A 70 16.16 -0.58 16.89
N ARG A 71 15.35 -1.62 17.12
CA ARG A 71 14.94 -2.09 18.46
C ARG A 71 15.16 -3.58 18.67
N THR A 72 15.10 -4.38 17.62
CA THR A 72 15.21 -5.84 17.66
C THR A 72 16.59 -6.27 17.16
N PRO A 73 17.31 -7.15 17.89
CA PRO A 73 18.61 -7.66 17.46
C PRO A 73 18.56 -8.34 16.10
N ARG A 74 19.57 -8.06 15.26
CA ARG A 74 19.68 -8.66 13.91
C ARG A 74 19.67 -10.20 13.93
N SER A 75 20.22 -10.82 14.97
CA SER A 75 20.27 -12.28 15.13
C SER A 75 18.90 -12.96 15.22
N GLU A 76 17.86 -12.22 15.59
CA GLU A 76 16.49 -12.76 15.69
C GLU A 76 15.75 -12.74 14.34
N PHE A 77 16.31 -12.07 13.33
CA PHE A 77 15.62 -11.79 12.08
C PHE A 77 15.25 -13.05 11.29
N ASP A 78 16.13 -14.05 11.24
CA ASP A 78 15.87 -15.28 10.49
C ASP A 78 14.72 -16.08 11.10
N GLY A 79 14.72 -16.26 12.44
CA GLY A 79 13.61 -16.92 13.13
C GLY A 79 12.29 -16.13 13.04
N TRP A 80 12.37 -14.79 13.00
CA TRP A 80 11.21 -13.95 12.76
C TRP A 80 10.65 -14.12 11.35
N LEU A 81 11.49 -14.16 10.30
CA LEU A 81 11.04 -14.41 8.93
C LEU A 81 10.37 -15.79 8.79
N GLU A 82 10.94 -16.82 9.40
CA GLU A 82 10.39 -18.17 9.37
C GLU A 82 9.01 -18.26 10.02
N SER A 83 8.81 -17.54 11.12
CA SER A 83 7.54 -17.54 11.87
C SER A 83 6.47 -16.65 11.25
N ASN A 84 6.85 -15.70 10.38
CA ASN A 84 5.95 -14.66 9.85
C ASN A 84 5.94 -14.64 8.32
N ARG A 85 5.90 -15.82 7.69
CA ARG A 85 5.80 -15.92 6.23
C ARG A 85 4.49 -15.33 5.73
N PRO A 86 4.50 -14.39 4.78
CA PRO A 86 3.27 -13.74 4.33
C PRO A 86 2.29 -14.70 3.69
N SER A 87 2.75 -15.80 3.08
CA SER A 87 1.86 -16.85 2.55
C SER A 87 1.11 -17.65 3.62
N GLN A 88 1.50 -17.55 4.89
CA GLN A 88 0.96 -18.34 6.00
C GLN A 88 0.22 -17.50 7.05
N VAL A 89 0.64 -16.26 7.27
CA VAL A 89 -0.02 -15.34 8.19
C VAL A 89 -1.39 -14.96 7.63
N SER A 90 -2.47 -15.25 8.36
CA SER A 90 -3.85 -14.96 7.96
C SER A 90 -4.22 -13.49 8.19
N ARG A 91 -4.85 -12.85 7.20
CA ARG A 91 -5.39 -11.48 7.28
C ARG A 91 -6.39 -11.31 8.41
N PHE A 92 -7.31 -12.27 8.54
CA PHE A 92 -8.43 -12.20 9.48
C PHE A 92 -8.21 -13.01 10.77
N GLY A 93 -7.01 -13.59 10.93
CA GLY A 93 -6.72 -14.44 12.08
C GLY A 93 -7.59 -15.70 12.12
N ASP A 94 -7.87 -16.16 13.33
CA ASP A 94 -8.74 -17.28 13.68
C ASP A 94 -9.32 -16.97 15.08
N GLU A 95 -10.53 -16.44 15.14
CA GLU A 95 -11.15 -16.00 16.40
C GLU A 95 -11.38 -17.17 17.37
N GLU A 96 -11.75 -18.34 16.86
CA GLU A 96 -11.93 -19.56 17.68
C GLU A 96 -10.57 -20.06 18.22
N GLY A 97 -9.51 -19.90 17.43
CA GLY A 97 -8.13 -20.18 17.81
C GLY A 97 -7.43 -19.09 18.63
N GLY A 98 -8.09 -17.96 18.90
CA GLY A 98 -7.51 -16.82 19.63
C GLY A 98 -6.44 -16.04 18.85
N VAL A 99 -6.38 -16.19 17.53
CA VAL A 99 -5.43 -15.50 16.65
C VAL A 99 -6.06 -14.21 16.13
N SER A 100 -5.48 -13.07 16.47
CA SER A 100 -5.99 -11.77 16.04
C SER A 100 -5.78 -11.51 14.54
N PRO A 101 -6.61 -10.64 13.92
CA PRO A 101 -6.36 -10.12 12.59
C PRO A 101 -5.00 -9.43 12.47
N VAL A 102 -4.41 -9.52 11.28
CA VAL A 102 -3.15 -8.85 10.96
C VAL A 102 -3.41 -7.93 9.79
N GLY A 103 -3.08 -6.65 9.92
CA GLY A 103 -3.17 -5.68 8.85
C GLY A 103 -2.01 -5.79 7.86
N TRP A 104 -0.80 -5.80 8.40
CA TRP A 104 0.45 -5.83 7.64
C TRP A 104 1.54 -6.60 8.37
N ILE A 105 2.46 -7.17 7.58
CA ILE A 105 3.76 -7.63 8.06
C ILE A 105 4.79 -6.63 7.55
N ALA A 106 5.65 -6.09 8.41
CA ALA A 106 6.56 -4.99 8.07
C ALA A 106 7.96 -5.17 8.63
N VAL A 107 8.95 -4.68 7.89
CA VAL A 107 10.33 -4.50 8.37
C VAL A 107 10.69 -3.03 8.28
N VAL A 108 11.02 -2.44 9.42
CA VAL A 108 11.45 -1.06 9.54
C VAL A 108 12.98 -1.04 9.52
N GLY A 109 13.56 -0.39 8.51
CA GLY A 109 15.01 -0.27 8.37
C GLY A 109 15.61 0.73 9.37
N PRO A 110 16.94 0.68 9.61
CA PRO A 110 17.61 1.56 10.57
C PRO A 110 17.50 3.05 10.19
N ASN A 111 17.41 3.32 8.88
CA ASN A 111 17.29 4.65 8.30
C ASN A 111 15.84 5.16 8.23
N HIS A 112 14.88 4.46 8.84
CA HIS A 112 13.49 4.90 8.84
C HIS A 112 13.27 6.08 9.79
N CYS A 113 12.86 7.20 9.22
CA CYS A 113 12.43 8.38 9.94
C CYS A 113 10.91 8.57 9.79
N PRO A 114 10.17 8.84 10.88
CA PRO A 114 8.77 9.23 10.79
C PRO A 114 8.61 10.50 9.94
N SER A 115 7.59 10.54 9.08
CA SER A 115 7.29 11.70 8.25
C SER A 115 6.64 12.82 9.08
N GLY A 116 7.03 14.06 8.84
CA GLY A 116 6.35 15.27 9.35
C GLY A 116 5.17 15.71 8.46
N ALA A 117 4.50 14.73 7.84
CA ALA A 117 3.40 14.92 6.90
C ALA A 117 2.15 15.49 7.60
N ASP A 118 1.56 16.52 6.99
CA ASP A 118 0.29 17.10 7.42
C ASP A 118 -0.88 16.44 6.67
N VAL A 119 -1.21 15.20 7.06
CA VAL A 119 -2.28 14.44 6.40
C VAL A 119 -3.65 15.08 6.63
N THR A 120 -3.88 15.70 7.80
CA THR A 120 -5.14 16.41 8.09
C THR A 120 -5.33 17.61 7.17
N GLY A 121 -4.34 18.50 7.08
CA GLY A 121 -4.42 19.64 6.17
C GLY A 121 -4.50 19.22 4.70
N LEU A 122 -3.87 18.10 4.32
CA LEU A 122 -4.01 17.52 2.98
C LEU A 122 -5.48 17.19 2.66
N GLN A 123 -6.20 16.55 3.59
CA GLN A 123 -7.63 16.23 3.40
C GLN A 123 -8.49 17.48 3.28
N GLU A 124 -8.27 18.48 4.13
CA GLU A 124 -9.02 19.75 4.06
C GLU A 124 -8.78 20.48 2.74
N SER A 125 -7.54 20.53 2.26
CA SER A 125 -7.20 21.14 0.97
C SER A 125 -7.73 20.33 -0.21
N TRP A 126 -7.82 19.02 -0.08
CA TRP A 126 -8.46 18.15 -1.06
C TRP A 126 -9.96 18.41 -1.18
N GLU A 127 -10.69 18.51 -0.06
CA GLU A 127 -12.11 18.88 -0.06
C GLU A 127 -12.36 20.24 -0.72
N LYS A 128 -11.52 21.24 -0.40
CA LYS A 128 -11.56 22.55 -1.05
C LYS A 128 -11.32 22.45 -2.56
N LEU A 129 -10.38 21.61 -3.01
CA LEU A 129 -10.15 21.38 -4.44
C LEU A 129 -11.39 20.79 -5.10
N LEU A 130 -11.99 19.76 -4.50
CA LEU A 130 -13.21 19.12 -5.01
C LEU A 130 -14.39 20.11 -5.09
N ALA A 131 -14.55 20.99 -4.09
CA ALA A 131 -15.59 22.02 -4.09
C ALA A 131 -15.34 23.13 -5.13
N SER A 132 -14.08 23.40 -5.48
CA SER A 132 -13.70 24.49 -6.39
C SER A 132 -13.99 24.24 -7.87
N SER A 133 -14.44 23.03 -8.23
CA SER A 133 -14.62 22.61 -9.64
C SER A 133 -13.35 22.66 -10.51
N ARG A 134 -12.17 22.87 -9.90
CA ARG A 134 -10.87 22.72 -10.58
C ARG A 134 -10.66 21.24 -10.96
N PRO A 135 -10.00 20.96 -12.09
CA PRO A 135 -9.78 19.59 -12.52
C PRO A 135 -8.82 18.86 -11.56
N VAL A 136 -9.16 17.61 -11.23
CA VAL A 136 -8.27 16.71 -10.50
C VAL A 136 -7.30 16.07 -11.48
N THR A 137 -6.03 16.43 -11.36
CA THR A 137 -4.93 15.94 -12.21
C THR A 137 -3.73 15.53 -11.34
N PHE A 138 -2.73 14.86 -11.94
CA PHE A 138 -1.47 14.60 -11.24
C PHE A 138 -0.83 15.89 -10.69
N GLN A 139 -0.83 16.99 -11.46
CA GLN A 139 -0.17 18.22 -11.03
C GLN A 139 -0.87 18.86 -9.83
N THR A 140 -2.21 18.92 -9.84
CA THR A 140 -2.95 19.47 -8.70
C THR A 140 -2.78 18.61 -7.45
N VAL A 141 -2.73 17.29 -7.58
CA VAL A 141 -2.50 16.39 -6.42
C VAL A 141 -1.04 16.47 -5.94
N ARG A 142 -0.08 16.62 -6.85
CA ARG A 142 1.33 16.85 -6.52
C ARG A 142 1.53 18.17 -5.78
N GLU A 143 0.85 19.24 -6.18
CA GLU A 143 0.85 20.53 -5.47
C GLU A 143 0.36 20.36 -4.03
N LEU A 144 -0.76 19.65 -3.84
CA LEU A 144 -1.26 19.34 -2.49
C LEU A 144 -0.24 18.55 -1.66
N ALA A 145 0.37 17.53 -2.24
CA ALA A 145 1.40 16.74 -1.58
C ALA A 145 2.59 17.59 -1.11
N LEU A 146 3.06 18.51 -1.96
CA LEU A 146 4.15 19.45 -1.65
C LEU A 146 3.76 20.40 -0.52
N ASN A 147 2.57 21.00 -0.58
CA ASN A 147 2.10 21.96 0.41
C ASN A 147 1.94 21.34 1.81
N HIS A 148 1.60 20.05 1.88
CA HIS A 148 1.35 19.33 3.12
C HIS A 148 2.47 18.36 3.51
N ARG A 149 3.60 18.36 2.79
CA ARG A 149 4.76 17.47 3.03
C ARG A 149 4.41 15.97 3.03
N VAL A 150 3.39 15.58 2.26
CA VAL A 150 2.98 14.18 2.07
C VAL A 150 3.74 13.60 0.87
N LEU A 151 5.04 13.40 1.06
CA LEU A 151 5.98 13.16 -0.05
C LEU A 151 6.42 11.71 -0.20
N SER A 152 6.11 10.82 0.73
CA SER A 152 6.50 9.43 0.60
C SER A 152 5.75 8.73 -0.54
N GLY A 153 6.34 7.63 -1.00
CA GLY A 153 5.74 6.79 -2.03
C GLY A 153 6.35 5.41 -2.02
N LYS A 154 5.76 4.51 -2.79
CA LYS A 154 6.11 3.09 -2.74
C LYS A 154 6.10 2.40 -4.10
N TRP A 155 7.06 1.51 -4.30
CA TRP A 155 6.98 0.48 -5.33
C TRP A 155 6.10 -0.67 -4.85
N LEU A 156 5.14 -1.06 -5.68
CA LEU A 156 4.21 -2.17 -5.48
C LEU A 156 4.67 -3.38 -6.29
N MET A 157 4.74 -4.53 -5.63
CA MET A 157 5.05 -5.84 -6.21
C MET A 157 3.86 -6.77 -5.97
N HIS A 158 3.09 -7.09 -7.00
CA HIS A 158 1.99 -8.05 -6.90
C HIS A 158 2.48 -9.44 -7.30
N LEU A 159 2.53 -10.37 -6.34
CA LEU A 159 2.93 -11.76 -6.57
C LEU A 159 1.82 -12.72 -6.18
N ASP A 160 1.75 -13.84 -6.90
CA ASP A 160 0.87 -14.94 -6.50
C ASP A 160 1.33 -15.51 -5.16
N THR A 161 0.37 -15.86 -4.31
CA THR A 161 0.60 -16.45 -3.00
C THR A 161 1.47 -17.70 -3.10
N GLY A 162 2.41 -17.86 -2.16
CA GLY A 162 3.26 -19.04 -2.02
C GLY A 162 4.75 -18.73 -2.03
N PHE A 163 5.57 -19.72 -2.38
CA PHE A 163 7.03 -19.65 -2.19
C PHE A 163 7.73 -18.49 -2.91
N LYS A 164 7.22 -18.06 -4.08
CA LYS A 164 7.79 -16.93 -4.83
C LYS A 164 7.57 -15.60 -4.10
N LEU A 165 6.39 -15.42 -3.50
CA LEU A 165 6.09 -14.26 -2.66
C LEU A 165 7.00 -14.27 -1.43
N ASP A 166 7.05 -15.40 -0.70
CA ASP A 166 7.86 -15.49 0.53
C ASP A 166 9.34 -15.21 0.25
N HIS A 167 9.87 -15.74 -0.85
CA HIS A 167 11.25 -15.46 -1.26
C HIS A 167 11.44 -13.97 -1.63
N ALA A 168 10.54 -13.39 -2.42
CA ALA A 168 10.63 -11.97 -2.78
C ALA A 168 10.56 -11.07 -1.54
N TRP A 169 9.68 -11.42 -0.59
CA TRP A 169 9.53 -10.77 0.70
C TRP A 169 10.82 -10.85 1.52
N GLU A 170 11.37 -12.04 1.72
CA GLU A 170 12.65 -12.23 2.42
C GLU A 170 13.76 -11.36 1.83
N CYS A 171 13.88 -11.35 0.50
CA CYS A 171 14.87 -10.57 -0.22
C CYS A 171 14.79 -9.07 0.08
N VAL A 172 13.60 -8.46 -0.03
CA VAL A 172 13.44 -7.02 0.23
C VAL A 172 13.43 -6.69 1.73
N ALA A 173 12.98 -7.61 2.58
CA ALA A 173 13.05 -7.51 4.03
C ALA A 173 14.50 -7.47 4.53
N ARG A 174 15.38 -8.32 3.97
CA ARG A 174 16.84 -8.25 4.22
C ARG A 174 17.46 -6.94 3.72
N ALA A 175 17.01 -6.42 2.58
CA ALA A 175 17.46 -5.11 2.10
C ALA A 175 17.03 -3.96 3.05
N ALA A 176 15.85 -4.05 3.65
CA ALA A 176 15.42 -3.10 4.68
C ALA A 176 16.25 -3.23 5.97
N LEU A 177 16.51 -4.45 6.43
CA LEU A 177 17.37 -4.74 7.58
C LEU A 177 18.80 -4.18 7.39
N ASP A 178 19.34 -4.28 6.17
CA ASP A 178 20.65 -3.73 5.79
C ASP A 178 20.65 -2.18 5.66
N GLY A 179 19.51 -1.51 5.84
CA GLY A 179 19.39 -0.05 5.69
C GLY A 179 19.32 0.46 4.25
N LYS A 180 19.15 -0.44 3.26
CA LYS A 180 19.03 -0.06 1.84
C LYS A 180 17.61 0.40 1.48
N ILE A 181 16.61 -0.02 2.24
CA ILE A 181 15.21 0.39 2.11
C ILE A 181 14.73 0.87 3.49
N SER A 182 14.03 2.01 3.56
CA SER A 182 13.59 2.55 4.86
C SER A 182 12.45 1.73 5.46
N LEU A 183 11.51 1.26 4.64
CA LEU A 183 10.36 0.49 5.10
C LEU A 183 9.93 -0.45 3.98
N VAL A 184 9.65 -1.70 4.34
CA VAL A 184 8.92 -2.64 3.49
C VAL A 184 7.74 -3.21 4.26
N LYS A 185 6.60 -3.40 3.58
CA LYS A 185 5.44 -4.09 4.13
C LYS A 185 4.85 -5.05 3.12
N VAL A 186 4.27 -6.15 3.59
CA VAL A 186 3.59 -7.15 2.75
C VAL A 186 2.23 -7.45 3.34
N THR A 187 1.22 -7.60 2.48
CA THR A 187 -0.12 -8.02 2.90
C THR A 187 -0.08 -9.46 3.42
N PRO A 188 -0.75 -9.78 4.53
CA PRO A 188 -0.95 -11.17 4.93
C PRO A 188 -1.86 -11.91 3.94
N PHE A 189 -1.94 -13.23 4.09
CA PHE A 189 -2.72 -14.11 3.24
C PHE A 189 -4.22 -13.97 3.55
N ASP A 190 -5.02 -13.76 2.50
CA ASP A 190 -6.47 -13.76 2.58
C ASP A 190 -7.01 -14.93 1.75
N ARG A 191 -7.72 -15.86 2.40
CA ARG A 191 -8.33 -17.02 1.76
C ARG A 191 -9.53 -16.67 0.87
N LYS A 192 -10.21 -15.57 1.18
CA LYS A 192 -11.42 -15.11 0.47
C LYS A 192 -11.05 -14.27 -0.75
N ALA A 193 -9.90 -13.61 -0.71
CA ALA A 193 -9.36 -12.92 -1.88
C ALA A 193 -8.75 -13.93 -2.85
N GLU A 194 -9.37 -14.11 -4.01
CA GLU A 194 -8.67 -14.71 -5.13
C GLU A 194 -7.54 -13.76 -5.57
N GLY A 195 -6.30 -14.13 -5.28
CA GLY A 195 -5.18 -13.61 -6.03
C GLY A 195 -3.95 -13.21 -5.25
N LYS A 196 -3.36 -12.10 -5.72
CA LYS A 196 -1.98 -11.70 -5.45
C LYS A 196 -1.86 -10.96 -4.14
N GLN A 197 -0.85 -11.31 -3.36
CA GLN A 197 -0.39 -10.48 -2.25
C GLN A 197 0.52 -9.37 -2.77
N VAL A 198 0.54 -8.24 -2.08
CA VAL A 198 1.35 -7.08 -2.46
C VAL A 198 2.46 -6.82 -1.46
N ILE A 199 3.69 -6.71 -1.97
CA ILE A 199 4.81 -6.15 -1.23
C ILE A 199 4.96 -4.68 -1.63
N CYS A 200 5.08 -3.80 -0.63
CA CYS A 200 5.33 -2.38 -0.78
C CYS A 200 6.73 -2.06 -0.26
N ALA A 201 7.56 -1.39 -1.06
CA ALA A 201 8.86 -0.84 -0.63
C ALA A 201 8.83 0.68 -0.75
N TYR A 202 9.27 1.40 0.29
CA TYR A 202 9.10 2.85 0.39
C TYR A 202 10.38 3.65 0.21
N ASN A 203 10.23 4.84 -0.37
CA ASN A 203 11.18 5.96 -0.27
C ASN A 203 10.48 7.20 0.30
N GLN A 204 11.26 8.25 0.58
CA GLN A 204 10.82 9.40 1.35
C GLN A 204 10.21 10.51 0.47
N ASN A 205 10.66 10.63 -0.78
CA ASN A 205 10.19 11.67 -1.68
C ASN A 205 9.88 11.15 -3.09
N PHE A 206 8.60 11.02 -3.45
CA PHE A 206 8.17 10.62 -4.79
C PHE A 206 8.43 11.68 -5.87
N THR A 207 8.68 12.93 -5.46
CA THR A 207 8.96 14.02 -6.40
C THR A 207 10.43 14.08 -6.82
N ASP A 208 11.31 13.34 -6.12
CA ASP A 208 12.69 13.12 -6.52
C ASP A 208 12.79 11.83 -7.34
N GLU A 209 12.88 11.98 -8.65
CA GLU A 209 12.97 10.87 -9.60
C GLU A 209 14.18 9.95 -9.31
N ASN A 210 15.29 10.51 -8.81
CA ASN A 210 16.47 9.72 -8.47
C ASN A 210 16.21 8.80 -7.28
N GLU A 211 15.39 9.21 -6.30
CA GLU A 211 15.01 8.31 -5.21
C GLU A 211 14.17 7.13 -5.71
N VAL A 212 13.26 7.39 -6.65
CA VAL A 212 12.39 6.37 -7.24
C VAL A 212 13.20 5.34 -8.02
N ILE A 213 14.12 5.82 -8.88
CA ILE A 213 15.04 4.98 -9.68
C ILE A 213 15.99 4.20 -8.77
N ARG A 214 16.55 4.85 -7.74
CA ARG A 214 17.45 4.20 -6.77
C ARG A 214 16.73 3.08 -6.02
N LEU A 215 15.48 3.30 -5.60
CA LEU A 215 14.71 2.26 -4.92
C LEU A 215 14.40 1.08 -5.83
N ASP A 216 14.05 1.31 -7.11
CA ASP A 216 13.92 0.21 -8.10
C ASP A 216 15.23 -0.58 -8.19
N SER A 217 16.36 0.11 -8.36
CA SER A 217 17.68 -0.52 -8.45
C SER A 217 18.00 -1.39 -7.23
N VAL A 218 17.68 -0.91 -6.03
CA VAL A 218 17.83 -1.70 -4.78
C VAL A 218 16.94 -2.95 -4.80
N ILE A 219 15.67 -2.84 -5.22
CA ILE A 219 14.75 -3.98 -5.34
C ILE A 219 15.27 -4.99 -6.38
N ARG A 220 15.73 -4.52 -7.55
CA ARG A 220 16.28 -5.40 -8.60
C ARG A 220 17.53 -6.13 -8.14
N ALA A 221 18.39 -5.45 -7.37
CA ALA A 221 19.60 -6.05 -6.82
C ALA A 221 19.32 -7.18 -5.81
N THR A 222 18.11 -7.24 -5.23
CA THR A 222 17.71 -8.39 -4.40
C THR A 222 17.25 -9.60 -5.20
N GLY A 223 17.19 -9.51 -6.54
CA GLY A 223 16.74 -10.58 -7.44
C GLY A 223 15.26 -10.51 -7.84
N VAL A 224 14.52 -9.48 -7.42
CA VAL A 224 13.10 -9.30 -7.79
C VAL A 224 12.96 -8.85 -9.24
N LYS A 225 12.24 -9.65 -10.04
CA LYS A 225 12.07 -9.42 -11.49
C LYS A 225 10.62 -9.20 -11.93
N CYS A 226 9.66 -9.25 -11.01
CA CYS A 226 8.27 -8.97 -11.35
C CYS A 226 8.09 -7.50 -11.79
N PRO A 227 7.03 -7.18 -12.56
CA PRO A 227 6.70 -5.79 -12.83
C PRO A 227 6.46 -5.02 -11.53
N LEU A 228 6.98 -3.80 -11.46
CA LEU A 228 6.74 -2.89 -10.34
C LEU A 228 5.85 -1.74 -10.80
N SER A 229 4.98 -1.27 -9.91
CA SER A 229 4.19 -0.06 -10.13
C SER A 229 4.38 0.90 -8.96
N TYR A 230 4.64 2.18 -9.24
CA TYR A 230 4.93 3.15 -8.20
C TYR A 230 3.69 3.98 -7.85
N LYS A 231 3.29 3.99 -6.57
CA LYS A 231 2.15 4.77 -6.06
C LYS A 231 2.63 5.79 -5.01
N PRO A 232 2.38 7.10 -5.19
CA PRO A 232 2.58 8.11 -4.16
C PRO A 232 1.62 7.90 -2.99
N ASP A 233 2.08 8.18 -1.75
CA ASP A 233 1.22 8.05 -0.58
C ASP A 233 0.06 9.04 -0.57
N VAL A 234 0.25 10.23 -1.15
CA VAL A 234 -0.84 11.19 -1.36
C VAL A 234 -2.03 10.55 -2.09
N TYR A 235 -1.82 9.65 -3.06
CA TYR A 235 -2.91 8.96 -3.73
C TYR A 235 -3.63 7.97 -2.81
N THR A 236 -2.91 7.32 -1.91
CA THR A 236 -3.52 6.44 -0.90
C THR A 236 -4.36 7.25 0.09
N TYR A 237 -3.82 8.35 0.63
CA TYR A 237 -4.56 9.19 1.57
C TYR A 237 -5.80 9.83 0.95
N LEU A 238 -5.73 10.27 -0.32
CA LEU A 238 -6.86 10.89 -1.01
C LEU A 238 -7.85 9.88 -1.63
N GLY A 239 -7.70 8.58 -1.39
CA GLY A 239 -8.59 7.56 -1.94
C GLY A 239 -8.49 7.37 -3.46
N ILE A 240 -7.39 7.78 -4.08
CA ILE A 240 -7.14 7.60 -5.51
C ILE A 240 -6.62 6.18 -5.75
N TYR A 241 -7.55 5.31 -6.11
CA TYR A 241 -7.30 3.91 -6.50
C TYR A 241 -7.74 3.65 -7.95
N ARG A 242 -7.67 2.39 -8.39
CA ARG A 242 -8.11 2.00 -9.74
C ARG A 242 -9.61 2.30 -9.89
N ASN A 243 -10.01 2.76 -11.07
CA ASN A 243 -11.41 3.12 -11.40
C ASN A 243 -11.97 4.24 -10.50
N ASN A 244 -11.12 5.19 -10.09
CA ASN A 244 -11.58 6.40 -9.41
C ASN A 244 -12.37 7.31 -10.35
N ARG A 245 -13.27 8.11 -9.79
CA ARG A 245 -14.16 9.04 -10.50
C ARG A 245 -13.47 10.12 -11.34
N TRP A 246 -12.17 10.37 -11.11
CA TRP A 246 -11.40 11.39 -11.81
C TRP A 246 -10.57 10.83 -12.98
N ASN A 247 -10.63 9.51 -13.21
CA ASN A 247 -9.82 8.81 -14.21
C ASN A 247 -8.30 9.07 -14.07
N VAL A 248 -7.84 9.42 -12.87
CA VAL A 248 -6.41 9.59 -12.58
C VAL A 248 -5.77 8.22 -12.50
N CYS A 249 -4.65 8.01 -13.19
CA CYS A 249 -3.90 6.76 -13.05
C CYS A 249 -3.37 6.65 -11.61
N PRO A 250 -3.67 5.56 -10.87
CA PRO A 250 -3.28 5.43 -9.46
C PRO A 250 -1.79 5.11 -9.25
N THR A 251 -1.01 5.06 -10.33
CA THR A 251 0.44 4.83 -10.32
C THR A 251 1.13 5.77 -11.29
N ILE A 252 2.30 6.30 -10.91
CA ILE A 252 3.00 7.36 -11.66
C ILE A 252 4.30 6.87 -12.33
N TYR A 253 4.84 5.73 -11.90
CA TYR A 253 5.91 5.03 -12.62
C TYR A 253 5.54 3.55 -12.79
N GLU A 254 6.05 2.93 -13.84
CA GLU A 254 6.12 1.48 -14.00
C GLU A 254 7.55 1.05 -14.28
N SER A 255 7.95 -0.11 -13.77
CA SER A 255 9.27 -0.70 -14.01
C SER A 255 9.13 -2.13 -14.51
N LYS A 256 9.70 -2.41 -15.67
CA LYS A 256 9.74 -3.75 -16.28
C LYS A 256 11.18 -4.22 -16.32
N PHE A 257 11.43 -5.42 -15.81
CA PHE A 257 12.76 -6.03 -15.85
C PHE A 257 12.98 -6.69 -17.20
N ASP A 258 14.04 -6.30 -17.92
CA ASP A 258 14.41 -6.90 -19.20
C ASP A 258 15.37 -8.08 -18.98
N LEU A 259 14.90 -9.27 -19.35
CA LEU A 259 15.67 -10.51 -19.27
C LEU A 259 16.61 -10.71 -20.45
N GLU A 260 16.32 -10.07 -21.57
CA GLU A 260 16.97 -10.21 -22.89
C GLU A 260 18.07 -9.16 -23.09
N CYS A 261 17.94 -7.97 -22.47
CA CYS A 261 18.96 -6.92 -22.54
C CYS A 261 20.27 -7.33 -21.83
N VAL A 262 21.41 -6.92 -22.40
CA VAL A 262 22.74 -7.11 -21.84
C VAL A 262 23.47 -5.75 -21.76
N PRO A 263 23.88 -5.27 -20.57
CA PRO A 263 23.60 -5.88 -19.26
C PRO A 263 22.11 -5.80 -18.91
N ARG A 264 21.61 -6.82 -18.20
CA ARG A 264 20.21 -6.88 -17.76
C ARG A 264 19.89 -5.66 -16.90
N ARG A 265 18.78 -4.99 -17.20
CA ARG A 265 18.34 -3.77 -16.51
C ARG A 265 16.82 -3.69 -16.43
N SER A 266 16.33 -2.80 -15.60
CA SER A 266 14.94 -2.35 -15.62
C SER A 266 14.77 -1.21 -16.63
N HIS A 267 13.59 -1.16 -17.24
CA HIS A 267 13.10 0.01 -17.97
C HIS A 267 12.03 0.66 -17.12
N ILE A 268 12.29 1.90 -16.68
CA ILE A 268 11.35 2.66 -15.86
C ILE A 268 10.67 3.70 -16.75
N ILE A 269 9.34 3.63 -16.83
CA ILE A 269 8.52 4.63 -17.54
C ILE A 269 7.83 5.52 -16.53
N ASN A 270 8.01 6.83 -16.66
CA ASN A 270 7.20 7.83 -15.99
C ASN A 270 5.85 7.95 -16.72
N LYS A 271 4.77 7.51 -16.08
CA LYS A 271 3.44 7.42 -16.69
C LYS A 271 2.75 8.78 -16.83
N VAL A 272 3.27 9.82 -16.17
CA VAL A 272 2.76 11.19 -16.29
C VAL A 272 3.31 11.86 -17.54
N THR A 273 4.61 11.69 -17.81
CA THR A 273 5.30 12.30 -18.97
C THR A 273 5.39 11.37 -20.18
N ASN A 274 5.15 10.07 -19.98
CA ASN A 274 5.35 9.00 -20.95
C ASN A 274 6.81 8.88 -21.45
N LEU A 275 7.78 9.20 -20.58
CA LEU A 275 9.21 9.13 -20.86
C LEU A 275 9.86 7.98 -20.10
N GLU A 276 10.86 7.36 -20.71
CA GLU A 276 11.77 6.42 -20.03
C GLU A 276 12.83 7.20 -19.24
N VAL A 277 13.13 6.75 -18.02
CA VAL A 277 13.99 7.47 -17.06
C VAL A 277 15.24 6.67 -16.64
N THR A 278 15.56 5.60 -17.37
CA THR A 278 16.68 4.68 -17.13
C THR A 278 17.55 4.48 -18.36
#